data_AF-A0A9Q1FIV9-F1
#
_entry.id   AF-A0A9Q1FIV9-F1
#
_cell.length_a   1.000
_cell.length_b   1.000
_cell.length_c   1.000
_cell.angle_alpha   90.00
_cell.angle_beta   90.00
_cell.angle_gamma   90.00
#
_symmetry.space_group_name_H-M   'P 1'
#
loop_
_entity.id
_entity.type
_entity.pdbx_description
1 polymer ?
#
loop_
_entity_poly.entity_id
_entity_poly.type
_entity_poly.pdbx_seq_one_letter_code
_entity_poly.pdbx_strand_id
1 'polypeptide(L)'
;MVAFGIHVMDIFFNENKLRVYRLRLFAITLIFLWLRLMKHVRAFRTIGPFVIALGKIVGDVLRFFFFYIEIFIPYACAFWIIFGDNPEVPSMKTIPKLMYSLYRLTLVDEYEFDKMVKVDRPMAYLLCGTFLGLSALLYVNLMIALLADTFQRVNENASAISVMQQASIIIQVEDIMPNLGDVSNMKPLEIHEMRKEVHPMKPSKSGKRDRRARGKKSRTTAMDQNQLTENLAALRTDMKKLQDLLHQLIQCGTGSR
;
A
#
# COMPACT_ATOMS: atom_id res chain seq x y z
N MET A 1 -8.20 33.19 -4.82
CA MET A 1 -7.28 34.12 -5.52
C MET A 1 -7.23 33.81 -7.01
N VAL A 2 -6.48 32.80 -7.50
CA VAL A 2 -6.31 32.58 -8.96
C VAL A 2 -7.61 32.20 -9.70
N ALA A 3 -8.37 31.21 -9.20
CA ALA A 3 -9.66 30.82 -9.82
C ALA A 3 -10.71 31.94 -9.78
N PHE A 4 -10.73 32.73 -8.70
CA PHE A 4 -11.60 33.89 -8.57
C PHE A 4 -11.19 35.02 -9.52
N GLY A 5 -9.88 35.24 -9.72
CA GLY A 5 -9.36 36.21 -10.68
C GLY A 5 -9.68 35.85 -12.13
N ILE A 6 -9.66 34.56 -12.48
CA ILE A 6 -10.07 34.07 -13.81
C ILE A 6 -11.58 34.32 -14.03
N HIS A 7 -12.41 34.08 -13.03
CA HIS A 7 -13.86 34.36 -13.09
C HIS A 7 -14.17 35.85 -13.20
N VAL A 8 -13.46 36.71 -12.46
CA VAL A 8 -13.64 38.16 -12.54
C VAL A 8 -13.21 38.67 -13.91
N MET A 9 -12.07 38.21 -14.44
CA MET A 9 -11.62 38.54 -15.80
C MET A 9 -12.60 38.06 -16.90
N ASP A 10 -13.38 37.00 -16.64
CA ASP A 10 -14.39 36.48 -17.57
C ASP A 10 -15.63 37.39 -17.68
N ILE A 11 -16.04 38.04 -16.58
CA ILE A 11 -17.14 39.01 -16.56
C ILE A 11 -16.79 40.29 -17.32
N PHE A 12 -15.51 40.71 -17.30
CA PHE A 12 -15.09 41.99 -17.86
C PHE A 12 -14.65 41.94 -19.35
N PHE A 13 -14.25 40.79 -19.90
CA PHE A 13 -13.69 40.70 -21.28
C PHE A 13 -14.43 39.68 -22.18
N ASN A 14 -15.41 40.18 -22.95
CA ASN A 14 -16.33 39.38 -23.77
C ASN A 14 -15.88 39.23 -25.25
N GLU A 15 -14.77 38.53 -25.51
CA GLU A 15 -14.40 38.11 -26.87
C GLU A 15 -14.58 36.60 -27.10
N ASN A 16 -15.15 36.24 -28.27
CA ASN A 16 -15.60 34.88 -28.59
C ASN A 16 -14.49 33.82 -28.66
N LYS A 17 -13.28 34.16 -29.14
CA LYS A 17 -12.14 33.21 -29.21
C LYS A 17 -11.53 32.97 -27.83
N LEU A 18 -11.45 34.00 -26.99
CA LEU A 18 -10.93 33.91 -25.63
C LEU A 18 -11.83 33.05 -24.74
N ARG A 19 -13.16 33.05 -24.97
CA ARG A 19 -14.11 32.24 -24.21
C ARG A 19 -13.79 30.74 -24.20
N VAL A 20 -13.39 30.15 -25.33
CA VAL A 20 -13.09 28.70 -25.41
C VAL A 20 -11.82 28.36 -24.63
N TYR A 21 -10.76 29.16 -24.76
CA TYR A 21 -9.53 28.95 -23.99
C TYR A 21 -9.77 29.16 -22.49
N ARG A 22 -10.56 30.16 -22.11
CA ARG A 22 -10.94 30.40 -20.72
C ARG A 22 -11.74 29.25 -20.11
N LEU A 23 -12.73 28.70 -20.82
CA LEU A 23 -13.50 27.54 -20.37
C LEU A 23 -12.60 26.31 -20.16
N ARG A 24 -11.65 26.06 -21.07
CA ARG A 24 -10.67 24.97 -20.92
C ARG A 24 -9.77 25.18 -19.71
N LEU A 25 -9.24 26.38 -19.52
CA LEU A 25 -8.42 26.73 -18.35
C LEU A 25 -9.23 26.63 -17.06
N PHE A 26 -10.47 27.11 -17.06
CA PHE A 26 -11.36 27.02 -15.91
C PHE A 26 -11.59 25.56 -15.49
N ALA A 27 -11.92 24.67 -16.44
CA ALA A 27 -12.08 23.25 -16.18
C ALA A 27 -10.81 22.63 -15.57
N ILE A 28 -9.63 22.97 -16.09
CA ILE A 28 -8.34 22.51 -15.55
C ILE A 28 -8.13 23.05 -14.12
N THR A 29 -8.36 24.34 -13.89
CA THR A 29 -8.19 24.95 -12.57
C THR A 29 -9.16 24.39 -11.53
N LEU A 30 -10.37 24.00 -11.93
CA LEU A 30 -11.36 23.38 -11.05
C LEU A 30 -10.84 22.03 -10.53
N ILE A 31 -10.21 21.22 -11.40
CA ILE A 31 -9.58 19.96 -10.99
C ILE A 31 -8.47 20.22 -9.96
N PHE A 32 -7.57 21.17 -10.23
CA PHE A 32 -6.51 21.54 -9.28
C PHE A 32 -7.05 22.13 -7.97
N LEU A 33 -8.16 22.86 -8.02
CA LEU A 33 -8.83 23.39 -6.83
C LEU A 33 -9.37 22.26 -5.96
N TRP A 34 -10.00 21.25 -6.55
CA TRP A 34 -10.44 20.03 -5.84
C TRP A 34 -9.26 19.26 -5.24
N LEU A 35 -8.15 19.09 -5.98
CA LEU A 35 -6.93 18.48 -5.44
C LEU A 35 -6.36 19.28 -4.25
N ARG A 36 -6.41 20.62 -4.32
CA ARG A 36 -5.99 21.48 -3.20
C ARG A 36 -6.94 21.37 -2.00
N LEU A 37 -8.24 21.16 -2.23
CA LEU A 37 -9.23 20.96 -1.18
C LEU A 37 -8.93 19.71 -0.35
N MET A 38 -8.43 18.63 -0.97
CA MET A 38 -7.99 17.41 -0.26
C MET A 38 -6.91 17.69 0.80
N LYS A 39 -6.09 18.73 0.62
CA LYS A 39 -5.10 19.15 1.64
C LYS A 39 -5.78 19.69 2.91
N HIS A 40 -6.93 20.34 2.78
CA HIS A 40 -7.71 20.85 3.90
C HIS A 40 -8.48 19.74 4.63
N VAL A 41 -8.90 18.69 3.90
CA VAL A 41 -9.53 17.49 4.47
C VAL A 41 -8.60 16.76 5.47
N ARG A 42 -7.28 17.01 5.42
CA ARG A 42 -6.32 16.50 6.40
C ARG A 42 -6.65 16.85 7.86
N ALA A 43 -7.39 17.93 8.11
CA ALA A 43 -7.77 18.37 9.45
C ALA A 43 -8.80 17.45 10.13
N PHE A 44 -9.54 16.64 9.36
CA PHE A 44 -10.51 15.70 9.92
C PHE A 44 -9.82 14.47 10.51
N ARG A 45 -10.13 14.14 11.77
CA ARG A 45 -9.49 13.06 12.54
C ARG A 45 -9.58 11.68 11.85
N THR A 46 -10.68 11.43 11.14
CA THR A 46 -10.94 10.16 10.45
C THR A 46 -10.26 10.07 9.09
N ILE A 47 -10.22 11.17 8.32
CA ILE A 47 -9.75 11.18 6.91
C ILE A 47 -8.27 11.60 6.81
N GLY A 48 -7.75 12.32 7.82
CA GLY A 48 -6.38 12.83 7.87
C GLY A 48 -5.29 11.78 7.67
N PRO A 49 -5.34 10.61 8.34
CA PRO A 49 -4.37 9.54 8.14
C PRO A 49 -4.34 9.01 6.70
N PHE A 50 -5.50 8.88 6.05
CA PHE A 50 -5.60 8.41 4.66
C PHE A 50 -4.96 9.39 3.68
N VAL A 51 -5.23 10.69 3.82
CA VAL A 51 -4.63 11.74 2.97
C VAL A 51 -3.11 11.77 3.12
N ILE A 52 -2.58 11.59 4.33
CA ILE A 52 -1.13 11.53 4.58
C ILE A 52 -0.51 10.27 3.98
N ALA A 53 -1.19 9.13 4.06
CA ALA A 53 -0.74 7.87 3.47
C ALA A 53 -0.69 7.97 1.94
N LEU A 54 -1.76 8.48 1.31
CA LEU A 54 -1.80 8.73 -0.13
C LEU A 54 -0.65 9.64 -0.58
N GLY A 55 -0.37 10.73 0.13
CA GLY A 55 0.73 11.63 -0.22
C GLY A 55 2.11 10.95 -0.22
N LYS A 56 2.34 9.98 0.68
CA LYS A 56 3.59 9.18 0.69
C LYS A 56 3.63 8.23 -0.50
N ILE A 57 2.54 7.50 -0.74
CA ILE A 57 2.38 6.58 -1.86
C ILE A 57 2.63 7.27 -3.19
N VAL A 58 2.07 8.47 -3.41
CA VAL A 58 2.30 9.23 -4.65
C VAL A 58 3.78 9.54 -4.88
N GLY A 59 4.52 9.87 -3.81
CA GLY A 59 5.97 10.09 -3.92
C GLY A 59 6.73 8.85 -4.36
N ASP A 60 6.34 7.67 -3.85
CA ASP A 60 6.94 6.40 -4.23
C ASP A 60 6.54 5.99 -5.66
N VAL A 61 5.29 6.20 -6.05
CA VAL A 61 4.78 5.98 -7.42
C VAL A 61 5.52 6.87 -8.43
N LEU A 62 5.76 8.14 -8.14
CA LEU A 62 6.50 9.04 -9.04
C LEU A 62 7.93 8.57 -9.28
N ARG A 63 8.59 8.03 -8.25
CA ARG A 63 9.92 7.46 -8.39
C ARG A 63 9.90 6.18 -9.24
N PHE A 64 8.83 5.40 -9.13
CA PHE A 64 8.61 4.22 -9.95
C PHE A 64 8.28 4.57 -11.41
N PHE A 65 7.54 5.65 -11.63
CA PHE A 65 7.19 6.17 -12.95
C PHE A 65 8.41 6.52 -13.80
N PHE A 66 9.52 6.93 -13.18
CA PHE A 66 10.79 7.13 -13.87
C PHE A 66 11.29 5.83 -14.55
N PHE A 67 11.25 4.69 -13.84
CA PHE A 67 11.62 3.39 -14.41
C PHE A 67 10.65 2.94 -15.50
N TYR A 68 9.36 3.27 -15.35
CA TYR A 68 8.38 3.02 -16.39
C TYR A 68 8.69 3.80 -17.67
N ILE A 69 9.05 5.09 -17.58
CA ILE A 69 9.43 5.90 -18.75
C ILE A 69 10.65 5.31 -19.47
N GLU A 70 11.66 4.85 -18.73
CA GLU A 70 12.88 4.26 -19.30
C GLU A 70 12.59 3.04 -20.18
N ILE A 71 11.59 2.22 -19.81
CA ILE A 71 11.12 1.09 -20.62
C ILE A 71 10.14 1.56 -21.69
N PHE A 72 9.30 2.54 -21.40
CA PHE A 72 8.25 3.01 -22.30
C PHE A 72 8.81 3.67 -23.56
N ILE A 73 9.84 4.52 -23.46
CA ILE A 73 10.38 5.28 -24.61
C ILE A 73 10.92 4.34 -25.71
N PRO A 74 11.80 3.36 -25.43
CA PRO A 74 12.30 2.43 -26.44
C PRO A 74 11.19 1.64 -27.13
N TYR A 75 10.17 1.21 -26.37
CA TYR A 75 9.02 0.51 -26.94
C TYR A 75 8.19 1.44 -27.83
N ALA A 76 7.93 2.68 -27.42
CA ALA A 76 7.26 3.66 -28.27
C ALA A 76 8.01 3.88 -29.59
N CYS A 77 9.34 3.99 -29.54
CA CYS A 77 10.16 4.06 -30.74
C CYS A 77 10.06 2.78 -31.60
N ALA A 78 10.11 1.59 -30.99
CA ALA A 78 10.00 0.32 -31.72
C ALA A 78 8.64 0.17 -32.41
N PHE A 79 7.54 0.49 -31.73
CA PHE A 79 6.20 0.49 -32.34
C PHE A 79 6.09 1.52 -33.47
N TRP A 80 6.70 2.70 -33.33
CA TRP A 80 6.74 3.70 -34.39
C TRP A 80 7.51 3.22 -35.62
N ILE A 81 8.64 2.52 -35.43
CA ILE A 81 9.46 2.02 -36.54
C ILE A 81 8.73 0.94 -37.35
N ILE A 82 7.97 0.07 -36.70
CA ILE A 82 7.31 -1.08 -37.35
C ILE A 82 5.92 -0.73 -37.89
N PHE A 83 5.12 -0.02 -37.09
CA PHE A 83 3.70 0.24 -37.38
C PHE A 83 3.39 1.72 -37.65
N GLY A 84 4.38 2.61 -37.52
CA GLY A 84 4.21 4.04 -37.75
C GLY A 84 3.88 4.34 -39.21
N ASP A 85 3.02 5.35 -39.40
CA ASP A 85 2.54 5.83 -40.71
C ASP A 85 1.90 4.75 -41.62
N ASN A 86 1.58 3.57 -41.08
CA ASN A 86 0.97 2.51 -41.85
C ASN A 86 -0.55 2.72 -41.98
N PRO A 87 -1.13 2.73 -43.19
CA PRO A 87 -2.57 2.88 -43.39
C PRO A 87 -3.42 1.77 -42.75
N GLU A 88 -2.85 0.58 -42.56
CA GLU A 88 -3.55 -0.55 -41.94
C GLU A 88 -3.80 -0.34 -40.44
N VAL A 89 -2.98 0.47 -39.75
CA VAL A 89 -3.08 0.73 -38.31
C VAL A 89 -3.34 2.23 -38.07
N PRO A 90 -4.61 2.70 -38.19
CA PRO A 90 -4.94 4.11 -38.06
C PRO A 90 -4.61 4.69 -36.68
N SER A 91 -4.57 3.86 -35.64
CA SER A 91 -4.18 4.24 -34.28
C SER A 91 -2.70 4.63 -34.15
N MET A 92 -1.84 4.30 -35.11
CA MET A 92 -0.39 4.56 -35.04
C MET A 92 0.12 5.55 -36.11
N LYS A 93 -0.79 6.21 -36.84
CA LYS A 93 -0.43 7.17 -37.91
C LYS A 93 0.35 8.41 -37.45
N THR A 94 0.17 8.82 -36.19
CA THR A 94 0.83 10.01 -35.64
C THR A 94 1.34 9.71 -34.25
N ILE A 95 2.46 10.31 -33.84
CA ILE A 95 3.07 10.09 -32.53
C ILE A 95 2.06 10.24 -31.37
N PRO A 96 1.20 11.27 -31.29
CA PRO A 96 0.22 11.37 -30.20
C PRO A 96 -0.80 10.22 -30.18
N LYS A 97 -1.22 9.73 -31.35
CA LYS A 97 -2.13 8.58 -31.45
C LYS A 97 -1.42 7.28 -31.07
N LEU A 98 -0.17 7.11 -31.47
CA LEU A 98 0.67 5.99 -31.04
C LEU A 98 0.79 5.97 -29.51
N MET A 99 1.16 7.11 -28.90
CA MET A 99 1.29 7.23 -27.44
C MET A 99 -0.02 6.89 -26.72
N TYR A 100 -1.15 7.37 -27.25
CA TYR A 100 -2.47 7.03 -26.73
C TYR A 100 -2.80 5.54 -26.90
N SER A 101 -2.42 4.94 -28.03
CA SER A 101 -2.59 3.51 -28.30
C SER A 101 -1.75 2.65 -27.36
N LEU A 102 -0.49 3.02 -27.08
CA LEU A 102 0.36 2.34 -26.10
C LEU A 102 -0.19 2.46 -24.68
N TYR A 103 -0.73 3.62 -24.32
CA TYR A 103 -1.42 3.80 -23.04
C TYR A 103 -2.65 2.90 -22.91
N ARG A 104 -3.47 2.79 -23.97
CA ARG A 104 -4.64 1.90 -24.00
C ARG A 104 -4.24 0.43 -23.94
N LEU A 105 -3.18 0.05 -24.64
CA LEU A 105 -2.58 -1.28 -24.59
C LEU A 105 -2.25 -1.67 -23.14
N THR A 106 -1.74 -0.74 -22.33
CA THR A 106 -1.39 -1.04 -20.94
C THR A 106 -2.58 -1.11 -19.97
N LEU A 107 -3.68 -0.39 -20.21
CA LEU A 107 -4.72 -0.19 -19.17
C LEU A 107 -6.13 -0.66 -19.52
N VAL A 108 -6.53 -0.63 -20.79
CA VAL A 108 -7.95 -0.73 -21.18
C VAL A 108 -8.22 -1.99 -22.03
N ASP A 109 -7.18 -2.74 -22.40
CA ASP A 109 -7.26 -3.93 -23.27
C ASP A 109 -8.09 -3.70 -24.54
N GLU A 110 -8.09 -2.46 -25.04
CA GLU A 110 -8.85 -2.04 -26.20
C GLU A 110 -7.87 -1.40 -27.19
N TYR A 111 -7.27 -2.23 -28.03
CA TYR A 111 -6.29 -1.82 -29.02
C TYR A 111 -6.41 -2.66 -30.28
N GLU A 112 -5.97 -2.13 -31.42
CA GLU A 112 -6.17 -2.74 -32.73
C GLU A 112 -5.16 -3.86 -33.03
N PHE A 113 -5.11 -4.90 -32.17
CA PHE A 113 -4.15 -6.01 -32.30
C PHE A 113 -4.24 -6.73 -33.64
N ASP A 114 -5.46 -7.04 -34.09
CA ASP A 114 -5.69 -7.73 -35.37
C ASP A 114 -5.12 -6.97 -36.57
N LYS A 115 -5.08 -5.64 -36.48
CA LYS A 115 -4.51 -4.80 -37.56
C LYS A 115 -2.99 -4.82 -37.51
N MET A 116 -2.38 -4.84 -36.33
CA MET A 116 -0.92 -4.98 -36.19
C MET A 116 -0.45 -6.35 -36.68
N VAL A 117 -1.20 -7.42 -36.39
CA VAL A 117 -0.88 -8.77 -36.86
C VAL A 117 -0.93 -8.90 -38.38
N LYS A 118 -1.78 -8.11 -39.07
CA LYS A 118 -1.82 -8.07 -40.54
C LYS A 118 -0.58 -7.43 -41.15
N VAL A 119 -0.04 -6.40 -40.51
CA VAL A 119 1.18 -5.72 -40.95
C VAL A 119 2.41 -6.60 -40.74
N ASP A 120 2.63 -7.03 -39.49
CA ASP A 120 3.78 -7.85 -39.13
C ASP A 120 3.42 -8.75 -37.95
N ARG A 121 3.06 -9.99 -38.28
CA ARG A 121 2.64 -11.00 -37.30
C ARG A 121 3.72 -11.27 -36.22
N PRO A 122 4.94 -11.71 -36.55
CA PRO A 122 5.93 -12.03 -35.52
C PRO A 122 6.28 -10.82 -34.65
N MET A 123 6.41 -9.64 -35.25
CA MET A 123 6.78 -8.43 -34.51
C MET A 123 5.63 -7.94 -33.63
N ALA A 124 4.36 -8.07 -34.06
CA ALA A 124 3.19 -7.71 -33.26
C ALA A 124 3.11 -8.54 -31.97
N TYR A 125 3.27 -9.87 -32.05
CA TYR A 125 3.28 -10.73 -30.86
C TYR A 125 4.47 -10.44 -29.95
N LEU A 126 5.67 -10.21 -30.50
CA LEU A 126 6.86 -9.92 -29.72
C LEU A 126 6.73 -8.58 -28.98
N LEU A 127 6.40 -7.49 -29.68
CA LEU A 127 6.30 -6.15 -29.09
C LEU A 127 5.15 -6.07 -28.10
N CYS A 128 3.95 -6.51 -28.46
CA CYS A 128 2.81 -6.45 -27.56
C CYS A 128 3.02 -7.37 -26.35
N GLY A 129 3.43 -8.62 -26.58
CA GLY A 129 3.64 -9.59 -25.51
C GLY A 129 4.73 -9.17 -24.52
N THR A 130 5.90 -8.74 -25.02
CA THR A 130 6.99 -8.31 -24.14
C THR A 130 6.71 -6.98 -23.45
N PHE A 131 6.08 -6.02 -24.13
CA PHE A 131 5.68 -4.75 -23.51
C PHE A 131 4.66 -4.96 -22.39
N LEU A 132 3.63 -5.78 -22.63
CA LEU A 132 2.63 -6.13 -21.62
C LEU A 132 3.25 -6.91 -20.46
N GLY A 133 4.08 -7.91 -20.76
CA GLY A 133 4.78 -8.70 -19.75
C GLY A 133 5.68 -7.85 -18.86
N LEU A 134 6.53 -7.00 -19.44
CA LEU A 134 7.39 -6.09 -18.68
C LEU A 134 6.57 -5.07 -17.88
N SER A 135 5.53 -4.49 -18.47
CA SER A 135 4.64 -3.57 -17.76
C SER A 135 3.94 -4.24 -16.57
N ALA A 136 3.49 -5.48 -16.73
CA ALA A 136 2.90 -6.26 -15.64
C ALA A 136 3.91 -6.53 -14.51
N LEU A 137 5.15 -6.93 -14.85
CA LEU A 137 6.22 -7.11 -13.86
C LEU A 137 6.51 -5.82 -13.08
N LEU A 138 6.50 -4.68 -13.77
CA LEU A 138 6.63 -3.37 -13.14
C LEU A 138 5.47 -3.10 -12.17
N TYR A 139 4.22 -3.28 -12.59
CA TYR A 139 3.07 -3.05 -11.72
C TYR A 139 3.02 -3.98 -10.52
N VAL A 140 3.42 -5.24 -10.68
CA VAL A 140 3.57 -6.17 -9.55
C VAL A 140 4.64 -5.67 -8.58
N ASN A 141 5.79 -5.19 -9.06
CA ASN A 141 6.82 -4.62 -8.20
C ASN A 141 6.32 -3.38 -7.43
N LEU A 142 5.53 -2.52 -8.08
CA LEU A 142 4.89 -1.39 -7.42
C LEU A 142 3.86 -1.86 -6.37
N MET A 143 3.03 -2.85 -6.70
CA MET A 143 2.02 -3.38 -5.79
C MET A 143 2.64 -4.03 -4.56
N ILE A 144 3.72 -4.82 -4.74
CA ILE A 144 4.47 -5.42 -3.63
C ILE A 144 5.05 -4.33 -2.73
N ALA A 145 5.62 -3.25 -3.30
CA ALA A 145 6.15 -2.15 -2.51
C ALA A 145 5.05 -1.48 -1.65
N LEU A 146 3.87 -1.26 -2.22
CA LEU A 146 2.73 -0.67 -1.51
C LEU A 146 2.13 -1.60 -0.44
N LEU A 147 2.03 -2.88 -0.74
CA LEU A 147 1.53 -3.89 0.20
C LEU A 147 2.52 -4.11 1.34
N ALA A 148 3.83 -4.15 1.07
CA ALA A 148 4.86 -4.26 2.10
C ALA A 148 4.83 -3.07 3.07
N ASP A 149 4.69 -1.86 2.54
CA ASP A 149 4.55 -0.64 3.34
C ASP A 149 3.29 -0.66 4.21
N THR A 150 2.18 -1.18 3.66
CA THR A 150 0.91 -1.31 4.40
C THR A 150 1.01 -2.38 5.48
N PHE A 151 1.55 -3.55 5.16
CA PHE A 151 1.77 -4.66 6.09
C PHE A 151 2.65 -4.22 7.26
N GLN A 152 3.73 -3.48 6.98
CA GLN A 152 4.60 -2.94 8.02
C GLN A 152 3.85 -1.98 8.97
N ARG A 153 2.98 -1.12 8.44
CA ARG A 153 2.15 -0.22 9.27
C ARG A 153 1.13 -0.98 10.10
N VAL A 154 0.49 -2.00 9.53
CA VAL A 154 -0.50 -2.82 10.24
C VAL A 154 0.19 -3.59 11.36
N ASN A 155 1.35 -4.19 11.12
CA ASN A 155 2.11 -4.90 12.15
C ASN A 155 2.58 -3.96 13.27
N GLU A 156 3.05 -2.77 12.93
CA GLU A 156 3.44 -1.73 13.91
C GLU A 156 2.24 -1.24 14.75
N ASN A 157 1.04 -1.19 14.20
CA ASN A 157 -0.18 -0.84 14.94
C ASN A 157 -0.75 -2.02 15.74
N ALA A 158 -0.63 -3.25 15.23
CA ALA A 158 -1.13 -4.46 15.88
C ALA A 158 -0.42 -4.72 17.20
N SER A 159 0.90 -4.47 17.28
CA SER A 159 1.65 -4.56 18.54
C SER A 159 1.21 -3.53 19.58
N ALA A 160 0.86 -2.32 19.16
CA ALA A 160 0.32 -1.31 20.07
C ALA A 160 -1.10 -1.66 20.56
N ILE A 161 -1.93 -2.22 19.68
CA ILE A 161 -3.29 -2.67 20.01
C ILE A 161 -3.26 -3.89 20.93
N SER A 162 -2.35 -4.85 20.72
CA SER A 162 -2.26 -6.06 21.53
C SER A 162 -1.88 -5.75 22.98
N VAL A 163 -0.93 -4.85 23.22
CA VAL A 163 -0.56 -4.39 24.57
C VAL A 163 -1.72 -3.69 25.25
N MET A 164 -2.45 -2.84 24.52
CA MET A 164 -3.67 -2.20 25.05
C MET A 164 -4.74 -3.22 25.42
N GLN A 165 -4.93 -4.26 24.59
CA GLN A 165 -5.88 -5.34 24.88
C GLN A 165 -5.44 -6.16 26.09
N GLN A 166 -4.15 -6.48 26.23
CA GLN A 166 -3.62 -7.17 27.41
C GLN A 166 -3.88 -6.37 28.69
N ALA A 167 -3.58 -5.06 28.69
CA ALA A 167 -3.86 -4.19 29.83
C ALA A 167 -5.37 -4.14 30.16
N SER A 168 -6.23 -4.06 29.14
CA SER A 168 -7.68 -4.10 29.33
C SER A 168 -8.16 -5.40 29.96
N ILE A 169 -7.60 -6.55 29.55
CA ILE A 169 -7.95 -7.86 30.11
C ILE A 169 -7.49 -7.95 31.57
N ILE A 170 -6.28 -7.50 31.88
CA ILE A 170 -5.76 -7.51 33.26
C ILE A 170 -6.66 -6.69 34.19
N ILE A 171 -7.05 -5.48 33.77
CA ILE A 171 -7.95 -4.61 34.57
C ILE A 171 -9.33 -5.27 34.73
N GLN A 172 -9.88 -5.89 33.67
CA GLN A 172 -11.15 -6.60 33.76
C GLN A 172 -11.08 -7.79 34.74
N VAL A 173 -9.97 -8.53 34.74
CA VAL A 173 -9.77 -9.65 35.67
C VAL A 173 -9.62 -9.16 37.12
N GLU A 174 -8.90 -8.05 37.33
CA GLU A 174 -8.75 -7.41 38.65
C GLU A 174 -10.11 -6.97 39.23
N ASP A 175 -10.97 -6.37 38.39
CA ASP A 175 -12.31 -5.92 38.79
C ASP A 175 -13.25 -7.09 39.13
N ILE A 176 -13.12 -8.22 38.42
CA ILE A 176 -13.91 -9.44 38.68
C ILE A 176 -13.41 -10.19 39.94
N MET A 177 -12.13 -10.06 40.31
CA MET A 177 -11.54 -10.71 41.49
C MET A 177 -10.93 -9.71 42.49
N PRO A 178 -11.75 -8.96 43.26
CA PRO A 178 -11.27 -7.95 44.20
C PRO A 178 -10.48 -8.52 45.41
N ASN A 179 -10.58 -9.83 45.68
CA ASN A 179 -9.86 -10.49 46.77
C ASN A 179 -8.47 -11.02 46.40
N LEU A 180 -7.98 -10.79 45.18
CA LEU A 180 -6.60 -11.06 44.80
C LEU A 180 -5.64 -9.92 45.24
N GLY A 181 -6.01 -9.13 46.24
CA GLY A 181 -5.19 -8.02 46.78
C GLY A 181 -3.91 -8.45 47.49
N ASP A 182 -3.64 -9.75 47.64
CA ASP A 182 -2.43 -10.29 48.28
C ASP A 182 -1.48 -11.00 47.28
N VAL A 183 -1.39 -10.52 46.04
CA VAL A 183 -0.32 -10.95 45.12
C VAL A 183 1.04 -10.33 45.50
N SER A 184 1.07 -9.38 46.45
CA SER A 184 2.30 -8.83 47.02
C SER A 184 3.15 -9.86 47.77
N ASN A 185 2.54 -10.96 48.21
CA ASN A 185 3.22 -12.06 48.92
C ASN A 185 3.44 -13.31 48.06
N MET A 186 3.03 -13.31 46.77
CA MET A 186 3.50 -14.33 45.84
C MET A 186 5.00 -14.10 45.61
N LYS A 187 5.82 -15.12 45.93
CA LYS A 187 7.25 -15.11 45.60
C LYS A 187 7.41 -14.66 44.15
N PRO A 188 8.35 -13.75 43.85
CA PRO A 188 8.57 -13.25 42.50
C PRO A 188 8.99 -14.43 41.64
N LEU A 189 8.03 -15.07 40.99
CA LEU A 189 8.27 -16.08 39.98
C LEU A 189 8.75 -15.30 38.76
N GLU A 190 10.07 -15.13 38.68
CA GLU A 190 10.86 -14.83 37.49
C GLU A 190 10.35 -13.68 36.60
N ILE A 191 9.99 -12.55 37.22
CA ILE A 191 9.77 -11.27 36.53
C ILE A 191 11.05 -10.79 35.80
N HIS A 192 12.22 -11.36 36.14
CA HIS A 192 13.48 -11.12 35.43
C HIS A 192 13.58 -11.83 34.06
N GLU A 193 12.80 -12.88 33.80
CA GLU A 193 12.77 -13.53 32.49
C GLU A 193 11.73 -12.92 31.55
N MET A 194 10.54 -12.56 32.03
CA MET A 194 9.54 -11.86 31.20
C MET A 194 9.95 -10.42 30.82
N ARG A 195 10.81 -9.76 31.60
CA ARG A 195 11.38 -8.45 31.23
C ARG A 195 12.34 -8.52 30.04
N LYS A 196 12.90 -9.70 29.72
CA LYS A 196 13.76 -9.86 28.52
C LYS A 196 12.94 -9.94 27.23
N GLU A 197 11.69 -10.40 27.30
CA GLU A 197 10.79 -10.57 26.15
C GLU A 197 9.99 -9.29 25.82
N VAL A 198 9.73 -8.43 26.81
CA VAL A 198 9.02 -7.16 26.55
C VAL A 198 10.02 -6.09 26.13
N HIS A 199 10.23 -5.95 24.83
CA HIS A 199 10.94 -4.80 24.27
C HIS A 199 10.22 -3.50 24.69
N PRO A 200 10.85 -2.61 25.48
CA PRO A 200 10.25 -1.34 25.83
C PRO A 200 10.08 -0.49 24.57
N MET A 201 8.87 -0.01 24.34
CA MET A 201 8.56 0.91 23.26
C MET A 201 9.37 2.20 23.46
N LYS A 202 10.36 2.43 22.59
CA LYS A 202 11.09 3.70 22.59
C LYS A 202 10.12 4.80 22.15
N PRO A 203 10.07 5.94 22.87
CA PRO A 203 9.20 7.04 22.46
C PRO A 203 9.55 7.46 21.03
N SER A 204 8.51 7.62 20.21
CA SER A 204 8.61 8.09 18.83
C SER A 204 9.25 9.47 18.80
N LYS A 205 10.58 9.53 18.57
CA LYS A 205 11.27 10.78 18.29
C LYS A 205 10.88 11.25 16.89
N SER A 206 9.91 12.14 16.84
CA SER A 206 9.76 13.09 15.74
C SER A 206 11.06 13.89 15.60
N GLY A 207 11.90 13.56 14.61
CA GLY A 207 13.03 14.42 14.25
C GLY A 207 14.24 13.70 13.68
N LYS A 208 14.48 13.93 12.39
CA LYS A 208 15.68 13.68 11.57
C LYS A 208 15.96 12.22 11.15
N ARG A 209 15.88 12.05 9.84
CA ARG A 209 15.99 10.83 9.04
C ARG A 209 17.46 10.42 8.93
N ASP A 210 17.90 9.44 9.71
CA ASP A 210 19.29 8.96 9.73
C ASP A 210 19.41 7.60 9.01
N ARG A 211 20.28 7.52 7.98
CA ARG A 211 20.35 6.40 7.02
C ARG A 211 20.91 5.09 7.61
N ARG A 212 21.41 5.08 8.85
CA ARG A 212 21.95 3.90 9.55
C ARG A 212 20.89 2.95 10.14
N ALA A 213 19.60 3.33 10.19
CA ALA A 213 18.55 2.53 10.83
C ALA A 213 18.02 1.34 9.99
N ARG A 214 18.31 1.30 8.69
CA ARG A 214 17.76 0.27 7.78
C ARG A 214 18.34 -1.13 8.03
N GLY A 215 19.60 -1.22 8.45
CA GLY A 215 20.27 -2.49 8.77
C GLY A 215 19.81 -3.13 10.10
N LYS A 216 19.36 -2.33 11.07
CA LYS A 216 18.81 -2.85 12.33
C LYS A 216 17.37 -3.34 12.18
N LYS A 217 16.53 -2.61 11.43
CA LYS A 217 15.10 -2.95 11.28
C LYS A 217 14.89 -4.34 10.66
N SER A 218 15.68 -4.71 9.64
CA SER A 218 15.58 -6.02 8.98
C SER A 218 15.99 -7.20 9.87
N ARG A 219 16.88 -6.98 10.84
CA ARG A 219 17.32 -8.02 11.79
C ARG A 219 16.30 -8.18 12.93
N THR A 220 15.58 -7.11 13.28
CA THR A 220 14.50 -7.16 14.26
C THR A 220 13.25 -7.86 13.68
N THR A 221 12.88 -7.62 12.42
CA THR A 221 11.73 -8.32 11.79
C THR A 221 11.96 -9.83 11.59
N ALA A 222 13.19 -10.26 11.32
CA ALA A 222 13.52 -11.68 11.22
C ALA A 222 13.47 -12.37 12.60
N MET A 223 13.83 -11.65 13.66
CA MET A 223 13.76 -12.13 15.04
C MET A 223 12.29 -12.22 15.52
N ASP A 224 11.46 -11.24 15.16
CA ASP A 224 10.03 -11.19 15.49
C ASP A 224 9.21 -12.31 14.82
N GLN A 225 9.56 -12.70 13.58
CA GLN A 225 8.92 -13.82 12.90
C GLN A 225 9.26 -15.18 13.56
N ASN A 226 10.52 -15.40 13.94
CA ASN A 226 10.91 -16.63 14.63
C ASN A 226 10.23 -16.73 16.01
N GLN A 227 10.17 -15.62 16.75
CA GLN A 227 9.48 -15.54 18.05
C GLN A 227 7.99 -15.88 17.91
N LEU A 228 7.32 -15.35 16.87
CA LEU A 228 5.90 -15.62 16.63
C LEU A 228 5.65 -17.09 16.26
N THR A 229 6.55 -17.70 15.48
CA THR A 229 6.45 -19.13 15.14
C THR A 229 6.70 -20.05 16.34
N GLU A 230 7.62 -19.69 17.24
CA GLU A 230 7.84 -20.43 18.49
C GLU A 230 6.65 -20.30 19.43
N ASN A 231 6.10 -19.10 19.60
CA ASN A 231 4.92 -18.86 20.44
C ASN A 231 3.69 -19.63 19.92
N LEU A 232 3.50 -19.71 18.60
CA LEU A 232 2.43 -20.53 18.00
C LEU A 232 2.66 -22.03 18.22
N ALA A 233 3.90 -22.51 18.17
CA ALA A 233 4.24 -23.90 18.43
C ALA A 233 4.01 -24.28 19.91
N ALA A 234 4.37 -23.39 20.84
CA ALA A 234 4.11 -23.56 22.27
C ALA A 234 2.61 -23.63 22.56
N LEU A 235 1.82 -22.69 22.03
CA LEU A 235 0.36 -22.64 22.21
C LEU A 235 -0.33 -23.91 21.68
N ARG A 236 0.16 -24.45 20.56
CA ARG A 236 -0.35 -25.69 19.96
C ARG A 236 -0.05 -26.92 20.82
N THR A 237 1.07 -26.88 21.55
CA THR A 237 1.48 -27.95 22.47
C THR A 237 0.63 -27.92 23.75
N ASP A 238 0.35 -26.73 24.27
CA ASP A 238 -0.50 -26.58 25.45
C ASP A 238 -1.96 -26.96 25.18
N MET A 239 -2.50 -26.63 24.00
CA MET A 239 -3.83 -27.12 23.60
C MET A 239 -3.89 -28.65 23.58
N LYS A 240 -2.84 -29.33 23.09
CA LYS A 240 -2.80 -30.80 23.08
C LYS A 240 -2.80 -31.37 24.48
N LYS A 241 -2.02 -30.81 25.41
CA LYS A 241 -2.02 -31.23 26.81
C LYS A 241 -3.39 -31.05 27.47
N LEU A 242 -4.07 -29.94 27.20
CA LEU A 242 -5.41 -29.69 27.70
C LEU A 242 -6.42 -30.71 27.14
N GLN A 243 -6.30 -31.05 25.86
CA GLN A 243 -7.13 -32.06 25.21
C GLN A 243 -6.89 -33.48 25.77
N ASP A 244 -5.63 -33.83 26.07
CA ASP A 244 -5.27 -35.10 26.69
C ASP A 244 -5.76 -35.20 28.14
N LEU A 245 -5.67 -34.11 28.92
CA LEU A 245 -6.23 -34.04 30.27
C LEU A 245 -7.75 -34.19 30.25
N LEU A 246 -8.42 -33.59 29.27
CA LEU A 246 -9.88 -33.74 29.08
C LEU A 246 -10.23 -35.19 28.74
N HIS A 247 -9.47 -35.85 27.87
CA HIS A 247 -9.66 -37.26 27.56
C HIS A 247 -9.41 -38.19 28.77
N GLN A 248 -8.41 -37.90 29.60
CA GLN A 248 -8.15 -38.65 30.84
C GLN A 248 -9.27 -38.47 31.86
N LEU A 249 -9.81 -37.25 32.01
CA LEU A 249 -10.95 -36.98 32.90
C LEU A 249 -12.22 -37.69 32.42
N ILE A 250 -12.45 -37.77 31.10
CA ILE A 250 -13.59 -38.51 30.53
C ILE A 250 -13.46 -40.02 30.79
N GLN A 251 -12.27 -40.61 30.61
CA GLN A 251 -12.06 -42.04 30.89
C GLN A 251 -12.14 -42.39 32.37
N CYS A 252 -11.65 -41.50 33.25
CA CYS A 252 -11.74 -41.66 34.70
C CYS A 252 -13.20 -41.55 35.20
N GLY A 253 -14.02 -40.69 34.57
CA GLY A 253 -15.45 -40.55 34.88
C GLY A 253 -16.32 -41.73 34.45
N THR A 254 -15.88 -42.56 33.50
CA THR A 254 -16.64 -43.74 33.02
C THR A 254 -16.31 -45.06 33.74
N GLY A 255 -15.30 -45.08 34.62
CA GLY A 255 -14.84 -46.28 35.34
C GLY A 255 -15.37 -46.43 36.78
N SER A 256 -16.25 -45.54 37.24
CA SER A 256 -16.86 -45.59 38.57
C SER A 256 -18.38 -45.83 38.47
N ARG A 257 -18.76 -46.96 37.86
CA ARG A 257 -20.09 -47.57 37.98
C ARG A 257 -19.98 -49.08 38.11
#